data_AF-A0A821UC06-F1
#
_entry.id   AF-A0A821UC06-F1
#
_cell.length_a   1.000
_cell.length_b   1.000
_cell.length_c   1.000
_cell.angle_alpha   90.00
_cell.angle_beta   90.00
_cell.angle_gamma   90.00
#
_symmetry.space_group_name_H-M   'P 1'
#
loop_
_entity.id
_entity.type
_entity.pdbx_description
1 polymer ?
#
loop_
_entity_poly.entity_id
_entity_poly.type
_entity_poly.pdbx_seq_one_letter_code
_entity_poly.pdbx_strand_id
1 'polypeptide(L)'
;MKYFVVLAVFALAFAAEEKKEDDDSKTFKRLIPADVLRDFPGLCFASTRCATVEPGNSWDLAPFCGRSSCVISEDEPPRLLELVEDCGPLPLANPKCKLDTEKTNKTAPFPGCCPQFTCEDGVKLEYPELPTPPPEEKKDEKKSA
;
A
#
# COMPACT_ATOMS: atom_id res chain seq x y z
N MET A 1 7.23 50.15 -35.81
CA MET A 1 7.05 48.89 -35.08
C MET A 1 8.29 48.71 -34.19
N LYS A 2 8.27 48.91 -32.86
CA LYS A 2 7.61 48.06 -31.84
C LYS A 2 8.04 46.61 -32.14
N TYR A 3 8.94 45.97 -31.40
CA TYR A 3 8.87 45.70 -29.97
C TYR A 3 10.27 45.47 -29.36
N PHE A 4 10.51 46.16 -28.24
CA PHE A 4 11.35 45.69 -27.14
C PHE A 4 10.78 44.35 -26.64
N VAL A 5 11.59 43.30 -26.52
CA VAL A 5 11.40 42.30 -25.46
C VAL A 5 12.77 41.91 -24.93
N VAL A 6 13.04 42.44 -23.75
CA VAL A 6 14.18 42.19 -22.89
C VAL A 6 14.20 40.71 -22.50
N LEU A 7 15.36 40.08 -22.65
CA LEU A 7 15.70 38.74 -22.18
C LEU A 7 15.71 38.76 -20.64
N ALA A 8 14.54 38.55 -20.04
CA ALA A 8 14.39 38.41 -18.60
C ALA A 8 14.79 36.99 -18.19
N VAL A 9 16.01 36.89 -17.66
CA VAL A 9 16.51 35.74 -16.90
C VAL A 9 15.62 35.57 -15.67
N PHE A 10 14.56 34.78 -15.78
CA PHE A 10 13.84 34.27 -14.62
C PHE A 10 14.65 33.11 -14.04
N ALA A 11 15.48 33.43 -13.06
CA ALA A 11 16.04 32.44 -12.14
C ALA A 11 14.85 31.78 -11.42
N LEU A 12 14.47 30.60 -11.89
CA LEU A 12 13.62 29.68 -11.14
C LEU A 12 14.42 29.23 -9.91
N ALA A 13 14.26 29.98 -8.82
CA ALA A 13 14.61 29.52 -7.51
C ALA A 13 13.75 28.28 -7.23
N PHE A 14 14.35 27.10 -7.44
CA PHE A 14 13.85 25.86 -6.86
C PHE A 14 13.95 26.02 -5.35
N ALA A 15 12.89 26.55 -4.74
CA ALA A 15 12.63 26.34 -3.33
C ALA A 15 12.44 24.83 -3.18
N ALA A 16 13.48 24.16 -2.70
CA ALA A 16 13.36 22.84 -2.12
C ALA A 16 12.39 23.00 -0.95
N GLU A 17 11.11 22.72 -1.19
CA GLU A 17 10.18 22.45 -0.13
C GLU A 17 10.73 21.22 0.60
N GLU A 18 11.35 21.47 1.76
CA GLU A 18 11.61 20.44 2.74
C GLU A 18 10.25 19.80 3.04
N LYS A 19 10.00 18.63 2.44
CA LYS A 19 8.95 17.74 2.90
C LYS A 19 9.26 17.47 4.36
N LYS A 20 8.52 18.14 5.24
CA LYS A 20 8.36 17.70 6.62
C LYS A 20 8.01 16.22 6.56
N GLU A 21 8.89 15.41 7.11
CA GLU A 21 8.62 14.02 7.46
C GLU A 21 7.58 14.02 8.59
N ASP A 22 6.34 14.41 8.25
CA ASP A 22 5.17 14.16 9.07
C ASP A 22 4.82 12.68 8.85
N ASP A 23 5.20 11.84 9.82
CA ASP A 23 4.62 10.52 10.15
C ASP A 23 3.81 9.89 8.99
N ASP A 24 4.51 9.52 7.91
CA ASP A 24 3.90 8.88 6.74
C ASP A 24 3.25 7.58 7.23
N SER A 25 1.95 7.62 7.48
CA SER A 25 1.13 6.49 7.94
C SER A 25 1.54 5.23 7.19
N LYS A 26 2.32 4.38 7.88
CA LYS A 26 3.09 3.31 7.25
C LYS A 26 2.11 2.28 6.66
N THR A 27 1.97 2.29 5.34
CA THR A 27 1.16 1.29 4.63
C THR A 27 1.98 0.02 4.44
N PHE A 28 1.31 -1.12 4.53
CA PHE A 28 1.90 -2.43 4.36
C PHE A 28 1.37 -3.06 3.09
N LYS A 29 2.25 -3.74 2.36
CA LYS A 29 1.91 -4.42 1.11
C LYS A 29 2.17 -5.90 1.24
N ARG A 30 1.25 -6.72 0.73
CA ARG A 30 1.40 -8.17 0.66
C ARG A 30 0.71 -8.70 -0.59
N LEU A 31 1.34 -9.68 -1.23
CA LEU A 31 0.74 -10.44 -2.32
C LEU A 31 0.10 -11.70 -1.73
N ILE A 32 -1.15 -11.95 -2.09
CA ILE A 32 -1.84 -13.20 -1.79
C ILE A 32 -2.32 -13.83 -3.11
N PRO A 33 -2.53 -15.16 -3.17
CA PRO A 33 -3.25 -15.75 -4.29
C PRO A 33 -4.62 -15.09 -4.44
N ALA A 34 -4.97 -14.66 -5.65
CA ALA A 34 -6.30 -14.09 -5.87
C ALA A 34 -7.36 -15.18 -5.74
N ASP A 35 -8.51 -14.83 -5.14
CA ASP A 35 -9.71 -15.64 -5.27
C ASP A 35 -10.18 -15.56 -6.72
N VAL A 36 -10.44 -16.71 -7.34
CA VAL A 36 -10.90 -16.81 -8.73
C VAL A 36 -12.15 -17.66 -8.77
N LEU A 37 -13.23 -17.10 -9.33
CA LEU A 37 -14.47 -17.85 -9.49
C LEU A 37 -14.35 -18.80 -10.69
N ARG A 38 -14.95 -19.99 -10.56
CA ARG A 38 -14.96 -21.01 -11.62
C ARG A 38 -15.46 -20.48 -12.97
N ASP A 39 -16.46 -19.60 -12.94
CA ASP A 39 -17.08 -19.04 -14.15
C ASP A 39 -16.26 -17.88 -14.75
N PHE A 40 -15.27 -17.36 -14.01
CA PHE A 40 -14.46 -16.20 -14.40
C PHE A 40 -12.95 -16.43 -14.15
N PRO A 41 -12.32 -17.40 -14.84
CA PRO A 41 -10.95 -17.86 -14.53
C PRO A 41 -9.83 -16.82 -14.75
N GLY A 42 -10.12 -15.72 -15.44
CA GLY A 42 -9.17 -14.64 -15.74
C GLY A 42 -9.35 -13.38 -14.90
N LEU A 43 -10.25 -13.39 -13.91
CA LEU A 43 -10.59 -12.22 -13.10
C LEU A 43 -10.35 -12.52 -11.62
N CYS A 44 -9.84 -11.55 -10.88
CA CYS A 44 -9.81 -11.64 -9.42
C CYS A 44 -11.22 -11.43 -8.87
N PHE A 45 -11.55 -12.07 -7.75
CA PHE A 45 -12.81 -11.88 -7.05
C PHE A 45 -12.62 -11.03 -5.80
N ALA A 46 -13.21 -9.83 -5.80
CA ALA A 46 -13.22 -8.92 -4.68
C ALA A 46 -14.33 -9.31 -3.68
N SER A 47 -13.98 -10.09 -2.66
CA SER A 47 -14.93 -10.58 -1.64
C SER A 47 -15.65 -9.45 -0.89
N THR A 48 -14.98 -8.33 -0.61
CA THR A 48 -15.57 -7.16 0.06
C THR A 48 -16.65 -6.45 -0.77
N ARG A 49 -16.66 -6.66 -2.09
CA ARG A 49 -17.62 -6.05 -3.02
C ARG A 49 -18.53 -7.05 -3.71
N CYS A 50 -18.33 -8.34 -3.47
CA CYS A 50 -19.00 -9.44 -4.19
C CYS A 50 -18.95 -9.27 -5.72
N ALA A 51 -17.80 -8.88 -6.27
CA ALA A 51 -17.65 -8.57 -7.69
C ALA A 51 -16.31 -9.06 -8.25
N THR A 52 -16.27 -9.34 -9.55
CA THR A 52 -15.02 -9.66 -10.26
C THR A 52 -14.30 -8.39 -10.70
N VAL A 53 -12.96 -8.41 -10.71
CA VAL A 53 -12.08 -7.29 -11.06
C VAL A 53 -11.05 -7.77 -12.08
N GLU A 54 -10.89 -7.01 -13.16
CA GLU A 54 -9.90 -7.29 -14.19
C GLU A 54 -8.46 -7.05 -13.70
N PRO A 55 -7.46 -7.79 -14.22
CA PRO A 55 -6.06 -7.50 -13.95
C PRO A 55 -5.69 -6.04 -14.25
N GLY A 56 -4.91 -5.43 -13.36
CA GLY A 56 -4.52 -4.03 -13.40
C GLY A 56 -5.47 -3.07 -12.68
N ASN A 57 -6.67 -3.52 -12.31
CA ASN A 57 -7.63 -2.70 -11.56
C ASN A 57 -7.54 -2.91 -10.04
N SER A 58 -7.92 -1.86 -9.31
CA SER A 58 -7.91 -1.83 -7.85
C SER A 58 -9.30 -1.60 -7.27
N TRP A 59 -9.51 -2.03 -6.02
CA TRP A 59 -10.71 -1.80 -5.26
C TRP A 59 -10.41 -1.48 -3.80
N ASP A 60 -11.32 -0.75 -3.17
CA ASP A 60 -11.30 -0.44 -1.74
C ASP A 60 -11.83 -1.64 -0.93
N LEU A 61 -11.21 -1.87 0.23
CA LEU A 61 -11.50 -2.98 1.14
C LEU A 61 -12.54 -2.66 2.23
N ALA A 62 -13.22 -1.51 2.15
CA ALA A 62 -14.26 -1.13 3.11
C ALA A 62 -15.21 -2.30 3.39
N PRO A 63 -15.51 -2.58 4.68
CA PRO A 63 -15.28 -1.74 5.85
C PRO A 63 -13.86 -1.80 6.46
N PHE A 64 -12.93 -2.55 5.86
CA PHE A 64 -11.53 -2.56 6.29
C PHE A 64 -10.76 -1.38 5.68
N CYS A 65 -9.79 -0.83 6.41
CA CYS A 65 -8.95 0.23 5.89
C CYS A 65 -7.82 -0.34 5.04
N GLY A 66 -8.05 -0.40 3.73
CA GLY A 66 -7.09 -0.93 2.77
C GLY A 66 -7.58 -0.83 1.33
N ARG A 67 -6.69 -1.18 0.41
CA ARG A 67 -6.95 -1.30 -1.02
C ARG A 67 -6.35 -2.60 -1.52
N SER A 68 -7.07 -3.27 -2.40
CA SER A 68 -6.55 -4.41 -3.13
C SER A 68 -6.42 -4.10 -4.61
N SER A 69 -5.51 -4.79 -5.29
CA SER A 69 -5.33 -4.71 -6.75
C SER A 69 -5.18 -6.10 -7.34
N CYS A 70 -5.83 -6.34 -8.48
CA CYS A 70 -5.70 -7.59 -9.22
C CYS A 70 -4.42 -7.51 -10.07
N VAL A 71 -3.46 -8.40 -9.84
CA VAL A 71 -2.18 -8.40 -10.56
C VAL A 71 -1.89 -9.79 -11.11
N ILE A 72 -1.09 -9.86 -12.16
CA ILE A 72 -0.63 -11.11 -12.76
C ILE A 72 0.80 -11.36 -12.30
N SER A 73 1.09 -12.56 -11.82
CA SER A 73 2.45 -12.94 -11.44
C SER A 73 3.35 -13.13 -12.66
N GLU A 74 4.65 -12.94 -12.45
CA GLU A 74 5.68 -13.22 -13.45
C GLU A 74 6.04 -14.72 -13.52
N ASP A 75 5.30 -15.59 -12.83
CA ASP A 75 5.52 -17.02 -12.86
C ASP A 75 5.19 -17.62 -14.24
N GLU A 76 5.78 -18.78 -14.54
CA GLU A 76 5.41 -19.59 -15.70
C GLU A 76 4.76 -20.92 -15.24
N PRO A 77 3.45 -21.15 -15.44
CA PRO A 77 2.46 -20.25 -16.07
C PRO A 77 2.02 -19.10 -15.15
N PRO A 78 1.55 -17.96 -15.73
CA PRO A 78 1.13 -16.79 -14.95
C PRO A 78 -0.09 -17.10 -14.09
N ARG A 79 -0.12 -16.54 -12.88
CA ARG A 79 -1.22 -16.71 -11.93
C ARG A 79 -1.78 -15.35 -11.52
N LEU A 80 -3.05 -15.32 -11.15
CA LEU A 80 -3.66 -14.12 -10.57
C LEU A 80 -3.29 -14.01 -9.09
N LEU A 81 -2.82 -12.82 -8.72
CA LEU A 81 -2.52 -12.44 -7.35
C LEU A 81 -3.35 -11.21 -6.99
N GLU A 82 -3.63 -11.08 -5.70
CA GLU A 82 -4.20 -9.87 -5.12
C GLU A 82 -3.10 -9.16 -4.32
N LEU A 83 -2.73 -7.96 -4.77
CA LEU A 83 -1.86 -7.06 -4.01
C LEU A 83 -2.70 -6.29 -3.00
N VAL A 84 -2.59 -6.67 -1.74
CA VAL A 84 -3.27 -6.04 -0.61
C VAL A 84 -2.36 -4.97 -0.02
N GLU A 85 -2.86 -3.74 0.01
CA GLU A 85 -2.28 -2.59 0.71
C GLU A 85 -3.17 -2.22 1.90
N ASP A 86 -2.66 -2.36 3.13
CA ASP A 86 -3.41 -2.08 4.35
C ASP A 86 -2.55 -1.34 5.38
N CYS A 87 -3.11 -1.07 6.57
CA CYS A 87 -2.40 -0.38 7.65
C CYS A 87 -1.40 -1.26 8.40
N GLY A 88 -1.28 -2.55 8.04
CA GLY A 88 -0.41 -3.50 8.69
C GLY A 88 -0.87 -4.00 10.06
N PRO A 89 0.01 -4.73 10.76
CA PRO A 89 -0.28 -5.23 12.09
C PRO A 89 -0.48 -4.07 13.06
N LEU A 90 -1.46 -4.22 13.96
CA LEU A 90 -1.61 -3.30 15.07
C LEU A 90 -0.43 -3.45 16.04
N PRO A 91 0.02 -2.35 16.67
CA PRO A 91 1.07 -2.42 17.67
C PRO A 91 0.61 -3.24 18.89
N LEU A 92 1.57 -3.81 19.60
CA LEU A 92 1.35 -4.48 20.87
C LEU A 92 0.78 -3.49 21.88
N ALA A 93 -0.20 -3.96 22.67
CA ALA A 93 -0.87 -3.11 23.64
C ALA A 93 0.14 -2.59 24.69
N ASN A 94 0.29 -1.27 24.74
CA ASN A 94 1.18 -0.58 25.66
C ASN A 94 0.40 0.55 26.36
N PRO A 95 0.34 0.62 27.70
CA PRO A 95 -0.38 1.69 28.40
C PRO A 95 0.14 3.10 28.10
N LYS A 96 1.40 3.23 27.63
CA LYS A 96 2.06 4.50 27.30
C LYS A 96 1.81 4.98 25.87
N CYS A 97 1.12 4.20 25.05
CA CYS A 97 0.76 4.56 23.68
C CYS A 97 -0.74 4.34 23.47
N LYS A 98 -1.46 5.38 23.07
CA LYS A 98 -2.91 5.31 22.87
C LYS A 98 -3.27 5.66 21.44
N LEU A 99 -4.33 5.04 20.94
CA LEU A 99 -4.94 5.44 19.67
C LEU A 99 -5.37 6.90 19.80
N ASP A 100 -4.88 7.73 18.90
CA ASP A 100 -5.26 9.12 18.78
C ASP A 100 -6.60 9.21 18.03
N THR A 101 -7.69 9.29 18.78
CA THR A 101 -9.05 9.33 18.21
C THR A 101 -9.37 10.64 17.52
N GLU A 102 -8.62 11.71 17.79
CA GLU A 102 -8.81 13.00 17.13
C GLU A 102 -8.16 13.00 15.75
N LYS A 103 -7.00 12.35 15.61
CA LYS A 103 -6.29 12.23 14.34
C LYS A 103 -6.75 11.04 13.49
N THR A 104 -7.27 9.98 14.13
CA THR A 104 -7.72 8.78 13.41
C THR A 104 -9.15 8.94 12.88
N ASN A 105 -9.30 9.09 11.56
CA ASN A 105 -10.61 9.08 10.91
C ASN A 105 -10.90 7.74 10.22
N LYS A 106 -11.54 6.80 10.92
CA LYS A 106 -11.84 5.45 10.41
C LYS A 106 -12.73 5.40 9.16
N THR A 107 -13.43 6.49 8.82
CA THR A 107 -14.30 6.53 7.63
C THR A 107 -13.64 7.21 6.43
N ALA A 108 -12.41 7.72 6.59
CA ALA A 108 -11.64 8.28 5.49
C ALA A 108 -11.27 7.18 4.46
N PRO A 109 -11.04 7.54 3.19
CA PRO A 109 -10.47 6.61 2.22
C PRO A 109 -9.06 6.18 2.62
N PHE A 110 -8.68 4.93 2.32
CA PHE A 110 -7.30 4.47 2.49
C PHE A 110 -6.32 5.34 1.66
N PRO A 111 -5.16 5.77 2.23
CA PRO A 111 -4.59 5.36 3.52
C PRO A 111 -5.02 6.20 4.74
N GLY A 112 -5.85 7.22 4.57
CA GLY A 112 -6.24 8.16 5.64
C GLY A 112 -7.06 7.55 6.78
N CYS A 113 -7.64 6.35 6.60
CA CYS A 113 -8.31 5.62 7.67
C CYS A 113 -7.39 4.84 8.60
N CYS A 114 -6.07 4.83 8.35
CA CYS A 114 -5.15 4.08 9.17
C CYS A 114 -5.05 4.64 10.60
N PRO A 115 -4.94 3.77 11.61
CA PRO A 115 -4.89 4.18 13.01
C PRO A 115 -3.61 4.94 13.31
N GLN A 116 -3.76 6.12 13.91
CA GLN A 116 -2.64 6.93 14.40
C GLN A 116 -2.54 6.79 15.91
N PHE A 117 -1.33 6.62 16.42
CA PHE A 117 -1.08 6.41 17.84
C PHE A 117 -0.20 7.53 18.39
N THR A 118 -0.55 8.03 19.56
CA THR A 118 0.23 9.01 20.30
C THR A 118 0.82 8.34 21.54
N CYS A 119 2.15 8.42 21.69
CA CYS A 119 2.91 7.82 22.78
C CYS A 119 3.52 8.89 23.70
N GLU A 120 3.79 8.53 24.95
CA GLU A 120 4.64 9.34 25.85
C GLU A 120 6.06 9.52 25.28
N ASP A 121 6.72 10.61 25.65
CA ASP A 121 8.05 10.97 25.13
C ASP A 121 9.07 9.83 25.31
N GLY A 122 9.73 9.45 24.21
CA GLY A 122 10.73 8.39 24.18
C GLY A 122 10.19 6.96 24.10
N VAL A 123 8.86 6.77 24.12
CA VAL A 123 8.24 5.45 23.95
C VAL A 123 7.95 5.19 22.47
N LYS A 124 8.40 4.04 21.96
CA LYS A 124 8.11 3.58 20.60
C LYS A 124 7.09 2.46 20.62
N LEU A 125 6.28 2.39 19.57
CA LEU A 125 5.37 1.27 19.34
C LEU A 125 6.17 0.02 18.98
N GLU A 126 5.89 -1.06 19.69
CA GLU A 126 6.38 -2.39 19.35
C GLU A 126 5.30 -3.11 18.54
N TYR A 127 5.69 -3.78 17.46
CA TYR A 127 4.77 -4.52 16.60
C TYR A 127 5.02 -6.02 16.74
N PRO A 128 3.97 -6.87 16.62
CA PRO A 128 4.16 -8.31 16.57
C PRO A 128 5.16 -8.70 15.47
N GLU A 129 6.04 -9.67 15.78
CA GLU A 129 6.89 -10.28 14.74
C GLU A 129 6.00 -11.03 13.75
N LEU A 130 6.02 -10.59 12.49
CA LEU A 130 5.34 -11.32 11.42
C LEU A 130 6.22 -12.52 11.03
N PRO A 131 5.63 -13.72 10.87
CA PRO A 131 6.37 -14.86 10.36
C PRO A 131 6.95 -14.51 8.98
N THR A 132 8.26 -14.59 8.85
CA THR A 132 8.94 -14.34 7.59
C THR A 132 8.63 -15.50 6.65
N PRO A 133 8.11 -15.27 5.43
CA PRO A 133 7.97 -16.35 4.47
C PRO A 133 9.37 -16.95 4.20
N PRO A 134 9.48 -18.27 4.03
CA PRO A 134 10.74 -18.90 3.67
C PRO A 134 11.28 -18.28 2.37
N PRO A 135 12.62 -18.17 2.20
CA PRO A 135 13.20 -17.63 0.98
C PRO A 135 12.68 -18.39 -0.24
N GLU A 136 12.26 -17.66 -1.27
CA GLU A 136 11.88 -18.28 -2.55
C GLU A 136 13.11 -19.00 -3.12
N GLU A 137 13.06 -20.33 -3.17
CA GLU A 137 14.07 -21.14 -3.85
C GLU A 137 14.00 -20.80 -5.34
N LYS A 138 15.00 -20.06 -5.82
CA LYS A 138 15.24 -19.87 -7.25
C LYS A 138 15.39 -21.24 -7.88
N LYS A 139 14.38 -21.69 -8.62
CA LYS A 139 14.50 -22.87 -9.47
C LYS A 139 15.49 -22.54 -10.57
N ASP A 140 16.72 -23.01 -10.41
CA ASP A 140 17.74 -22.96 -11.44
C ASP A 140 17.19 -23.60 -12.73
N GLU A 141 17.07 -22.78 -13.78
CA GLU A 141 16.81 -23.22 -15.15
C GLU A 141 17.84 -24.28 -15.54
N LYS A 142 17.44 -25.54 -15.52
CA LYS A 142 18.22 -26.62 -16.11
C LYS A 142 18.09 -26.56 -17.63
N LYS A 143 18.91 -25.69 -18.23
CA LYS A 143 19.21 -25.65 -19.66
C LYS A 143 19.55 -27.06 -20.15
N SER A 144 18.62 -27.70 -20.86
CA SER A 144 18.87 -28.96 -21.56
C SER A 144 19.46 -28.65 -22.93
N ALA A 145 20.63 -29.22 -23.18
CA ALA A 145 21.35 -29.20 -24.45
C ALA A 145 20.74 -30.18 -25.46
#